data_AF-A0A2D5HGP9-F1
#
_entry.id   AF-A0A2D5HGP9-F1
#
_cell.length_a   1.000
_cell.length_b   1.000
_cell.length_c   1.000
_cell.angle_alpha   90.00
_cell.angle_beta   90.00
_cell.angle_gamma   90.00
#
_symmetry.space_group_name_H-M   'P 1'
#
loop_
_entity.id
_entity.type
_entity.pdbx_description
1 polymer ?
#
loop_
_entity_poly.entity_id
_entity_poly.type
_entity_poly.pdbx_seq_one_letter_code
_entity_poly.pdbx_strand_id
1 'polypeptide(L)'
;MADDASLARAAQQRPGILAAGLLVAGVVPFMAGLLGLYALLGVGMPYVGFFFLLYWAGILHQDLSEFLPALMGSAGGLALGWLLLTLPVAHGLAGQAAAGLILAAILFCFMRGHLRMLCNNAMMLFLIVGTIPDLHADKTIAQMLASLAIGAGYMGAIAILIHGLRAVFARRNENTGQ
;
A
#
# COMPACT_ATOMS: atom_id res chain seq x y z
N MET A 1 29.73 -9.23 -23.60
CA MET A 1 29.01 -9.19 -24.89
C MET A 1 27.63 -9.86 -24.86
N ALA A 2 27.31 -10.75 -23.90
CA ALA A 2 25.94 -11.26 -23.71
C ALA A 2 25.02 -10.33 -22.87
N ASP A 3 25.60 -9.29 -22.24
CA ASP A 3 24.93 -8.43 -21.26
C ASP A 3 24.21 -7.23 -21.91
N ASP A 4 24.75 -6.68 -23.00
CA ASP A 4 24.13 -5.55 -23.70
C ASP A 4 22.82 -5.97 -24.42
N ALA A 5 22.76 -7.22 -24.88
CA ALA A 5 21.60 -7.77 -25.57
C ALA A 5 20.45 -8.13 -24.61
N SER A 6 20.75 -8.53 -23.36
CA SER A 6 19.73 -8.75 -22.33
C SER A 6 19.17 -7.42 -21.81
N LEU A 7 20.02 -6.42 -21.61
CA LEU A 7 19.62 -5.06 -21.25
C LEU A 7 18.77 -4.38 -22.34
N ALA A 8 19.12 -4.57 -23.61
CA ALA A 8 18.33 -4.07 -24.74
C ALA A 8 16.96 -4.77 -24.86
N ARG A 9 16.87 -6.09 -24.57
CA ARG A 9 15.60 -6.82 -24.56
C ARG A 9 14.68 -6.38 -23.42
N ALA A 10 15.24 -6.09 -22.24
CA ALA A 10 14.49 -5.56 -21.10
C ALA A 10 13.94 -4.15 -21.37
N ALA A 11 14.69 -3.31 -22.11
CA ALA A 11 14.24 -1.96 -22.49
C ALA A 11 13.18 -1.94 -23.61
N GLN A 12 13.08 -3.00 -24.41
CA GLN A 12 12.26 -3.04 -25.62
C GLN A 12 10.92 -3.75 -25.47
N GLN A 13 10.60 -4.29 -24.28
CA GLN A 13 9.28 -4.85 -23.98
C GLN A 13 8.26 -3.76 -23.64
N ARG A 14 8.13 -2.76 -24.52
CA ARG A 14 6.98 -1.84 -24.47
C ARG A 14 5.76 -2.62 -24.96
N PRO A 15 4.67 -2.73 -24.17
CA PRO A 15 3.47 -3.39 -24.63
C PRO A 15 3.00 -2.74 -25.94
N GLY A 16 2.66 -3.56 -26.94
CA GLY A 16 2.13 -3.05 -28.20
C GLY A 16 0.90 -2.17 -27.95
N ILE A 17 0.63 -1.23 -28.85
CA ILE A 17 -0.43 -0.20 -28.70
C ILE A 17 -1.78 -0.81 -28.28
N LEU A 18 -2.13 -1.99 -28.80
CA LEU A 18 -3.35 -2.71 -28.44
C LEU A 18 -3.35 -3.22 -26.99
N ALA A 19 -2.23 -3.79 -26.53
CA ALA A 19 -2.08 -4.24 -25.14
C ALA A 19 -2.05 -3.06 -24.17
N ALA A 20 -1.41 -1.95 -24.55
CA ALA A 20 -1.44 -0.70 -23.79
C ALA A 20 -2.86 -0.12 -23.71
N GLY A 21 -3.59 -0.11 -24.83
CA GLY A 21 -4.98 0.34 -24.88
C GLY A 21 -5.90 -0.50 -23.97
N LEU A 22 -5.72 -1.82 -23.97
CA LEU A 22 -6.48 -2.73 -23.10
C LEU A 22 -6.14 -2.52 -21.62
N LEU A 23 -4.87 -2.32 -21.28
CA LEU A 23 -4.44 -1.99 -19.92
C LEU A 23 -5.06 -0.68 -19.44
N VAL A 24 -5.02 0.37 -20.27
CA VAL A 24 -5.65 1.66 -19.95
C VAL A 24 -7.16 1.50 -19.76
N ALA A 25 -7.83 0.75 -20.64
CA ALA A 25 -9.25 0.47 -20.54
C ALA A 25 -9.64 -0.26 -19.25
N GLY A 26 -8.74 -1.03 -18.64
CA GLY A 26 -8.94 -1.63 -17.31
C GLY A 26 -8.59 -0.70 -16.15
N VAL A 27 -7.45 -0.01 -16.22
CA VAL A 27 -6.92 0.82 -15.13
C VAL A 27 -7.73 2.10 -14.94
N VAL A 28 -8.18 2.75 -16.01
CA VAL A 28 -8.95 4.00 -15.94
C VAL A 28 -10.26 3.83 -15.16
N PRO A 29 -11.16 2.89 -15.49
CA PRO A 29 -12.39 2.70 -14.72
C PRO A 29 -12.10 2.22 -13.29
N PHE A 30 -11.04 1.43 -13.09
CA PHE A 30 -10.62 1.01 -11.76
C PHE A 30 -10.24 2.23 -10.88
N MET A 31 -9.42 3.15 -11.40
CA MET A 31 -9.01 4.36 -10.70
C MET A 31 -10.18 5.34 -10.53
N ALA A 32 -11.04 5.48 -11.54
CA ALA A 32 -12.24 6.29 -11.46
C ALA A 32 -13.20 5.78 -10.37
N GLY A 33 -13.37 4.45 -10.23
CA GLY A 33 -14.16 3.84 -9.18
C GLY A 33 -13.61 4.14 -7.78
N LEU A 34 -12.29 4.03 -7.60
CA LEU A 34 -11.65 4.36 -6.33
C LEU A 34 -11.80 5.85 -5.98
N LEU A 35 -11.55 6.75 -6.95
CA LEU A 35 -11.75 8.20 -6.77
C LEU A 35 -13.21 8.55 -6.46
N GLY A 36 -14.16 7.90 -7.14
CA GLY A 36 -15.59 8.04 -6.86
C GLY A 36 -15.95 7.61 -5.44
N LEU A 37 -15.35 6.53 -4.94
CA LEU A 37 -15.53 6.07 -3.56
C LEU A 37 -14.99 7.08 -2.54
N TYR A 38 -13.82 7.68 -2.81
CA TYR A 38 -13.28 8.76 -1.98
C TYR A 38 -14.19 9.99 -1.98
N ALA A 39 -14.73 10.37 -3.14
CA ALA A 39 -15.67 11.49 -3.26
C ALA A 39 -16.97 11.22 -2.49
N LEU A 40 -17.50 10.00 -2.57
CA LEU A 40 -18.73 9.59 -1.88
C LEU A 40 -18.58 9.58 -0.36
N LEU A 41 -17.43 9.11 0.14
CA LEU A 41 -17.14 9.03 1.58
C LEU A 41 -16.62 10.36 2.16
N GLY A 42 -16.39 11.38 1.32
CA GLY A 42 -15.87 12.68 1.75
C GLY A 42 -14.44 12.63 2.30
N VAL A 43 -13.67 11.58 2.00
CA VAL A 43 -12.31 11.41 2.52
C VAL A 43 -11.33 12.14 1.61
N GLY A 44 -10.97 13.36 2.01
CA GLY A 44 -10.14 14.27 1.19
C GLY A 44 -8.64 13.98 1.16
N MET A 45 -8.18 12.74 1.41
CA MET A 45 -6.76 12.37 1.36
C MET A 45 -6.56 11.01 0.68
N PRO A 46 -6.87 10.88 -0.62
CA PRO A 46 -6.81 9.59 -1.30
C PRO A 46 -5.38 9.07 -1.47
N TYR A 47 -4.37 9.93 -1.29
CA TYR A 47 -2.97 9.58 -1.48
C TYR A 47 -2.50 8.42 -0.61
N VAL A 48 -2.97 8.30 0.65
CA VAL A 48 -2.57 7.22 1.56
C VAL A 48 -3.01 5.86 1.02
N GLY A 49 -4.28 5.74 0.61
CA GLY A 49 -4.76 4.52 -0.03
C GLY A 49 -4.14 4.27 -1.41
N PHE A 50 -3.84 5.31 -2.20
CA PHE A 50 -3.08 5.14 -3.44
C PHE A 50 -1.65 4.65 -3.20
N PHE A 51 -1.00 5.12 -2.14
CA PHE A 51 0.34 4.68 -1.76
C PHE A 51 0.30 3.23 -1.30
N PHE A 52 -0.75 2.82 -0.60
CA PHE A 52 -0.98 1.42 -0.26
C PHE A 52 -1.18 0.57 -1.51
N LEU A 53 -2.00 1.04 -2.47
CA LEU A 53 -2.16 0.39 -3.77
C LEU A 53 -0.82 0.21 -4.47
N LEU A 54 -0.02 1.27 -4.54
CA LEU A 54 1.29 1.25 -5.19
C LEU A 54 2.22 0.25 -4.51
N TYR A 55 2.24 0.23 -3.17
CA TYR A 55 3.07 -0.67 -2.39
C TYR A 55 2.63 -2.13 -2.57
N TRP A 56 1.36 -2.44 -2.28
CA TRP A 56 0.89 -3.82 -2.30
C TRP A 56 0.71 -4.38 -3.71
N ALA A 57 0.14 -3.60 -4.64
CA ALA A 57 -0.05 -4.05 -6.01
C ALA A 57 1.22 -3.94 -6.86
N GLY A 58 2.00 -2.87 -6.68
CA GLY A 58 3.19 -2.61 -7.47
C GLY A 58 4.44 -3.34 -6.97
N ILE A 59 4.65 -3.42 -5.65
CA ILE A 59 5.87 -4.03 -5.06
C ILE A 59 5.61 -5.47 -4.63
N LEU A 60 4.49 -5.72 -3.95
CA LEU A 60 4.12 -7.07 -3.49
C LEU A 60 3.31 -7.87 -4.52
N HIS A 61 3.14 -7.34 -5.74
CA HIS A 61 2.49 -8.02 -6.86
C HIS A 61 1.10 -8.59 -6.54
N GLN A 62 0.34 -7.93 -5.66
CA GLN A 62 -0.99 -8.35 -5.20
C GLN A 62 -1.01 -9.70 -4.47
N ASP A 63 0.07 -10.08 -3.78
CA ASP A 63 0.08 -11.29 -2.95
C ASP A 63 -0.89 -11.14 -1.75
N LEU A 64 -1.93 -11.99 -1.73
CA LEU A 64 -2.95 -12.02 -0.68
C LEU A 64 -2.39 -12.43 0.69
N SER A 65 -1.32 -13.22 0.73
CA SER A 65 -0.69 -13.62 1.99
C SER A 65 0.00 -12.44 2.70
N GLU A 66 0.50 -11.49 1.92
CA GLU A 66 1.16 -10.28 2.40
C GLU A 66 0.21 -9.08 2.56
N PHE A 67 -1.06 -9.21 2.15
CA PHE A 67 -2.06 -8.14 2.27
C PHE A 67 -2.29 -7.72 3.73
N LEU A 68 -2.53 -8.70 4.62
CA LEU A 68 -2.83 -8.42 6.02
C LEU A 68 -1.61 -7.88 6.78
N PRO A 69 -0.40 -8.46 6.64
CA PRO A 69 0.83 -7.84 7.13
C PRO A 69 1.02 -6.42 6.59
N ALA A 70 0.86 -6.18 5.29
CA ALA A 70 1.05 -4.85 4.70
C ALA A 70 0.04 -3.83 5.25
N LEU A 71 -1.22 -4.22 5.46
CA LEU A 71 -2.25 -3.37 6.03
C LEU A 71 -1.95 -3.01 7.49
N MET A 72 -1.60 -4.00 8.31
CA MET A 72 -1.25 -3.78 9.72
C MET A 72 0.03 -2.95 9.85
N GLY A 73 1.03 -3.23 9.03
CA GLY A 73 2.28 -2.47 8.98
C GLY A 73 2.05 -1.02 8.55
N SER A 74 1.30 -0.77 7.48
CA SER A 74 0.98 0.59 7.03
C SER A 74 0.19 1.40 8.06
N ALA A 75 -0.81 0.80 8.71
CA ALA A 75 -1.53 1.42 9.81
C ALA A 75 -0.61 1.72 11.00
N GLY A 76 0.26 0.77 11.37
CA GLY A 76 1.26 0.92 12.43
C GLY A 76 2.30 1.99 12.11
N GLY A 77 2.71 2.13 10.85
CA GLY A 77 3.64 3.15 10.38
C GLY A 77 3.06 4.56 10.52
N LEU A 78 1.80 4.75 10.11
CA LEU A 78 1.08 6.02 10.28
C LEU A 78 0.90 6.37 11.76
N ALA A 79 0.48 5.40 12.58
CA ALA A 79 0.30 5.59 14.01
C ALA A 79 1.62 5.94 14.71
N LEU A 80 2.72 5.29 14.30
CA LEU A 80 4.05 5.59 14.82
C LEU A 80 4.53 6.98 14.39
N GLY A 81 4.35 7.36 13.12
CA GLY A 81 4.72 8.68 12.62
C GLY A 81 4.05 9.79 13.42
N TRP A 82 2.76 9.61 13.73
CA TRP A 82 2.04 10.48 14.65
C TRP A 82 2.70 10.59 16.02
N LEU A 83 3.00 9.44 16.62
CA LEU A 83 3.49 9.35 17.98
C LEU A 83 4.84 10.08 18.08
N LEU A 84 5.72 9.87 17.09
CA LEU A 84 7.03 10.51 17.03
C LEU A 84 6.95 12.03 16.83
N LEU A 85 5.94 12.53 16.12
CA LEU A 85 5.73 13.97 15.92
C LEU A 85 5.01 14.63 17.10
N THR A 86 4.09 13.93 17.75
CA THR A 86 3.27 14.49 18.85
C THR A 86 4.00 14.49 20.19
N LEU A 87 4.84 13.48 20.48
CA LEU A 87 5.58 13.38 21.74
C LEU A 87 6.48 14.61 22.03
N PRO A 88 7.34 15.05 21.10
CA PRO A 88 8.20 16.21 21.33
C PRO A 88 7.41 17.50 21.54
N VAL A 89 6.26 17.65 20.86
CA VAL A 89 5.39 18.81 21.01
C VAL A 89 4.72 18.82 22.39
N ALA A 90 4.28 17.67 22.89
CA ALA A 90 3.59 17.56 24.18
C ALA A 90 4.52 17.60 25.40
N HIS A 91 5.73 17.04 25.29
CA HIS A 91 6.63 16.81 26.43
C HIS A 91 8.03 17.43 26.27
N GLY A 92 8.25 18.23 25.23
CA GLY A 92 9.52 18.89 24.97
C GLY A 92 10.69 17.90 24.83
N LEU A 93 11.78 18.18 25.55
CA LEU A 93 13.03 17.42 25.44
C LEU A 93 12.89 15.95 25.90
N ALA A 94 12.05 15.69 26.92
CA ALA A 94 11.73 14.33 27.35
C ALA A 94 10.92 13.57 26.29
N GLY A 95 10.00 14.26 25.62
CA GLY A 95 9.25 13.72 24.48
C GLY A 95 10.16 13.35 23.31
N GLN A 96 11.15 14.18 23.03
CA GLN A 96 12.13 13.92 21.98
C GLN A 96 13.01 12.70 22.29
N ALA A 97 13.48 12.56 23.52
CA ALA A 97 14.23 11.38 23.95
C ALA A 97 13.38 10.10 23.89
N ALA A 98 12.13 10.16 24.34
CA ALA A 98 11.20 9.04 24.28
C ALA A 98 10.86 8.63 22.84
N ALA A 99 10.62 9.60 21.94
CA ALA A 99 10.42 9.35 20.51
C ALA A 99 11.62 8.63 19.89
N GLY A 100 12.85 9.08 20.20
CA GLY A 100 14.08 8.42 19.75
C GLY A 100 14.21 6.98 20.26
N LEU A 101 13.88 6.74 21.53
CA LEU A 101 13.89 5.40 22.13
C LEU A 101 12.86 4.46 21.49
N ILE A 102 11.64 4.93 21.25
CA ILE A 102 10.58 4.16 20.59
C ILE A 102 11.00 3.80 19.16
N LEU A 103 11.51 4.77 18.40
CA LEU A 103 11.99 4.53 17.05
C LEU A 103 13.14 3.52 17.04
N ALA A 104 14.11 3.66 17.95
CA ALA A 104 15.23 2.72 18.08
C ALA A 104 14.74 1.30 18.42
N ALA A 105 13.77 1.16 19.32
CA ALA A 105 13.19 -0.14 19.67
C ALA A 105 12.49 -0.81 18.47
N ILE A 106 11.78 -0.03 17.67
CA ILE A 106 11.07 -0.54 16.48
C ILE A 106 12.07 -0.91 15.38
N LEU A 107 13.10 -0.10 15.14
CA LEU A 107 14.18 -0.44 14.22
C LEU A 107 14.94 -1.70 14.67
N PHE A 108 15.18 -1.85 15.97
CA PHE A 108 15.78 -3.05 16.52
C PHE A 108 14.91 -4.29 16.27
N CYS A 109 13.59 -4.18 16.49
CA CYS A 109 12.64 -5.24 16.19
C CYS A 109 12.61 -5.61 14.70
N PHE A 110 12.60 -4.59 13.82
CA PHE A 110 12.66 -4.73 12.37
C PHE A 110 13.94 -5.44 11.92
N MET A 111 15.12 -5.03 12.41
CA MET A 111 16.41 -5.66 12.10
C MET A 111 16.48 -7.10 12.59
N ARG A 112 15.91 -7.40 13.76
CA ARG A 112 15.85 -8.75 14.32
C ARG A 112 14.83 -9.65 13.63
N GLY A 113 13.98 -9.10 12.76
CA GLY A 113 12.91 -9.83 12.10
C GLY A 113 11.82 -10.34 13.06
N HIS A 114 11.71 -9.76 14.25
CA HIS A 114 10.61 -10.03 15.19
C HIS A 114 9.37 -9.21 14.80
N LEU A 115 8.18 -9.72 15.14
CA LEU A 115 6.89 -9.10 14.80
C LEU A 115 6.77 -8.72 13.31
N ARG A 116 7.11 -9.62 12.38
CA ARG A 116 6.99 -9.39 10.92
C ARG A 116 5.60 -8.93 10.46
N MET A 117 4.57 -9.18 11.27
CA MET A 117 3.21 -8.72 11.01
C MET A 117 3.03 -7.21 11.19
N LEU A 118 3.81 -6.57 12.06
CA LEU A 118 3.75 -5.13 12.34
C LEU A 118 5.02 -4.41 11.90
N CYS A 119 6.20 -4.95 12.21
CA CYS A 119 7.50 -4.44 11.77
C CYS A 119 7.87 -5.01 10.40
N ASN A 120 7.29 -4.44 9.35
CA ASN A 120 7.58 -4.80 7.97
C ASN A 120 7.95 -3.58 7.10
N ASN A 121 8.25 -3.84 5.84
CA ASN A 121 8.60 -2.81 4.87
C ASN A 121 7.45 -1.79 4.68
N ALA A 122 6.19 -2.22 4.81
CA ALA A 122 5.03 -1.32 4.77
C ALA A 122 5.05 -0.32 5.93
N MET A 123 5.37 -0.77 7.14
CA MET A 123 5.47 0.08 8.32
C MET A 123 6.52 1.16 8.15
N MET A 124 7.72 0.80 7.67
CA MET A 124 8.78 1.78 7.46
C MET A 124 8.42 2.78 6.37
N LEU A 125 7.81 2.31 5.28
CA LEU A 125 7.37 3.16 4.17
C LEU A 125 6.28 4.15 4.61
N PHE A 126 5.27 3.70 5.36
CA PHE A 126 4.21 4.56 5.87
C PHE A 126 4.62 5.42 7.06
N LEU A 127 5.63 5.00 7.83
CA LEU A 127 6.29 5.84 8.83
C LEU A 127 6.94 7.06 8.16
N ILE A 128 7.68 6.85 7.07
CA ILE A 128 8.28 7.95 6.31
C ILE A 128 7.17 8.88 5.81
N VAL A 129 6.13 8.35 5.16
CA VAL A 129 5.00 9.17 4.67
C VAL A 129 4.33 9.94 5.81
N GLY A 130 4.09 9.28 6.95
CA GLY A 130 3.45 9.86 8.13
C GLY A 130 4.37 10.74 8.99
N THR A 131 5.62 10.95 8.60
CA THR A 131 6.52 11.92 9.25
C THR A 131 6.74 13.18 8.43
N ILE A 132 6.19 13.25 7.21
CA ILE A 132 6.30 14.43 6.33
C ILE A 132 5.34 15.52 6.86
N PRO A 133 5.85 16.64 7.38
CA PRO A 133 5.04 17.67 8.05
C PRO A 133 4.11 18.41 7.09
N ASP A 134 4.50 18.59 5.83
CA ASP A 134 3.68 19.29 4.82
C ASP A 134 2.37 18.55 4.48
N LEU A 135 2.29 17.25 4.79
CA LEU A 135 1.07 16.46 4.60
C LEU A 135 0.09 16.59 5.78
N HIS A 136 0.49 17.25 6.88
CA HIS A 136 -0.26 17.31 8.14
C HIS A 136 -0.96 18.65 8.40
N ALA A 137 -0.79 19.65 7.54
CA ALA A 137 -1.12 21.05 7.81
C ALA A 137 -2.58 21.32 8.22
N ASP A 138 -3.53 20.45 7.87
CA ASP A 138 -4.96 20.68 8.11
C ASP A 138 -5.76 19.48 8.66
N LYS A 139 -5.14 18.29 8.82
CA LYS A 139 -5.94 17.04 8.86
C LYS A 139 -5.51 16.00 9.89
N THR A 140 -6.52 15.42 10.54
CA THR A 140 -6.40 14.40 11.58
C THR A 140 -5.96 13.06 11.00
N ILE A 141 -5.13 12.32 11.72
CA ILE A 141 -4.70 10.97 11.34
C ILE A 141 -5.83 9.98 11.08
N ALA A 142 -6.98 10.20 11.71
CA ALA A 142 -8.19 9.43 11.44
C ALA A 142 -8.53 9.42 9.93
N GLN A 143 -8.33 10.53 9.22
CA GLN A 143 -8.58 10.61 7.79
C GLN A 143 -7.52 9.86 6.95
N MET A 144 -6.28 9.82 7.42
CA MET A 144 -5.22 9.02 6.78
C MET A 144 -5.50 7.52 6.95
N LEU A 145 -5.88 7.09 8.14
CA LEU A 145 -6.26 5.70 8.42
C LEU A 145 -7.56 5.31 7.68
N ALA A 146 -8.53 6.22 7.58
CA ALA A 146 -9.73 6.00 6.79
C ALA A 146 -9.39 5.82 5.31
N SER A 147 -8.49 6.64 4.77
CA SER A 147 -8.00 6.51 3.40
C SER A 147 -7.27 5.18 3.15
N LEU A 148 -6.40 4.78 4.08
CA LEU A 148 -5.77 3.46 4.05
C LEU A 148 -6.82 2.34 4.03
N ALA A 149 -7.83 2.40 4.91
CA ALA A 149 -8.88 1.40 5.00
C ALA A 149 -9.74 1.34 3.71
N ILE A 150 -10.06 2.48 3.11
CA ILE A 150 -10.81 2.55 1.84
C ILE A 150 -9.98 1.96 0.70
N GLY A 151 -8.72 2.37 0.56
CA GLY A 151 -7.82 1.86 -0.48
C GLY A 151 -7.57 0.36 -0.35
N ALA A 152 -7.27 -0.10 0.86
CA ALA A 152 -7.07 -1.51 1.16
C ALA A 152 -8.36 -2.32 0.97
N GLY A 153 -9.51 -1.81 1.43
CA GLY A 153 -10.80 -2.47 1.27
C GLY A 153 -11.22 -2.60 -0.20
N TYR A 154 -11.07 -1.53 -0.98
CA TYR A 154 -11.38 -1.54 -2.42
C TYR A 154 -10.51 -2.55 -3.16
N MET A 155 -9.19 -2.54 -2.92
CA MET A 155 -8.29 -3.50 -3.55
C MET A 155 -8.48 -4.93 -3.09
N GLY A 156 -8.65 -5.14 -1.79
CA GLY A 156 -8.91 -6.46 -1.23
C GLY A 156 -10.18 -7.07 -1.80
N ALA A 157 -11.26 -6.28 -1.92
CA ALA A 157 -12.50 -6.71 -2.54
C ALA A 157 -12.32 -7.12 -4.01
N ILE A 158 -11.58 -6.32 -4.78
CA ILE A 158 -11.32 -6.60 -6.20
C ILE A 158 -10.43 -7.83 -6.38
N ALA A 159 -9.40 -8.00 -5.55
CA ALA A 159 -8.54 -9.18 -5.58
C ALA A 159 -9.32 -10.46 -5.30
N ILE A 160 -10.18 -10.45 -4.27
CA ILE A 160 -11.05 -11.59 -3.95
C ILE A 160 -12.02 -11.87 -5.10
N LEU A 161 -12.61 -10.84 -5.72
CA LEU A 161 -13.52 -10.99 -6.86
C LEU A 161 -12.82 -11.65 -8.05
N ILE A 162 -11.60 -11.21 -8.40
CA ILE A 162 -10.82 -11.79 -9.50
C ILE A 162 -10.47 -13.25 -9.22
N HIS A 163 -10.03 -13.58 -8.01
CA HIS A 163 -9.74 -14.96 -7.63
C HIS A 163 -10.98 -15.85 -7.68
N GLY A 164 -12.13 -15.35 -7.21
CA GLY A 164 -13.42 -16.03 -7.28
C GLY A 164 -13.86 -16.30 -8.72
N LEU A 165 -13.78 -15.29 -9.60
CA LEU A 165 -14.14 -15.43 -11.02
C LEU A 165 -13.27 -16.48 -11.71
N ARG A 166 -11.95 -16.48 -11.46
CA ARG A 166 -11.03 -17.47 -12.05
C ARG A 166 -11.35 -18.89 -11.60
N ALA A 167 -11.68 -19.08 -10.32
CA ALA A 167 -12.09 -20.38 -9.79
C ALA A 167 -13.40 -20.88 -10.41
N VAL A 168 -14.37 -20.00 -10.64
CA VAL A 168 -15.64 -20.34 -11.30
C VAL A 168 -15.43 -20.71 -12.77
N PHE A 169 -14.61 -19.95 -13.50
CA PHE A 169 -14.29 -20.25 -14.91
C PHE A 169 -13.51 -21.57 -15.08
N ALA A 170 -12.58 -21.87 -14.17
CA ALA A 170 -11.86 -23.14 -14.17
C ALA A 170 -12.82 -24.34 -14.05
N ARG A 171 -13.76 -24.28 -13.09
CA ARG A 171 -14.79 -25.31 -12.89
C ARG A 171 -15.73 -25.47 -14.10
N ARG A 172 -15.98 -24.38 -14.84
CA ARG A 172 -16.85 -24.41 -16.03
C ARG A 172 -16.20 -25.13 -17.21
N ASN A 173 -14.89 -24.97 -17.38
CA ASN A 173 -14.16 -25.62 -18.47
C ASN A 173 -13.99 -27.13 -18.25
N GLU A 174 -13.84 -27.58 -17.00
CA GLU A 174 -13.80 -29.02 -16.65
C GLU A 174 -15.11 -29.74 -17.00
N ASN A 175 -16.26 -29.07 -16.82
CA ASN A 175 -17.58 -29.63 -17.11
C ASN A 175 -17.98 -29.60 -18.60
N THR A 176 -17.23 -28.90 -19.46
CA THR A 176 -17.54 -28.82 -20.91
C THR A 176 -16.62 -29.74 -21.75
N GLY A 177 -15.65 -30.40 -21.10
CA GLY A 177 -14.71 -31.34 -21.71
C GLY A 177 -15.03 -32.82 -21.48
N GLN A 178 -16.17 -33.14 -20.85
CA GLN A 178 -16.77 -34.48 -20.79
C GLN A 178 -17.98 -34.55 -21.72
#